data_AF-A0A3D1J2K4-F1
#
_entry.id   AF-A0A3D1J2K4-F1
#
_cell.length_a   1.000
_cell.length_b   1.000
_cell.length_c   1.000
_cell.angle_alpha   90.00
_cell.angle_beta   90.00
_cell.angle_gamma   90.00
#
_symmetry.space_group_name_H-M   'P 1'
#
loop_
_entity.id
_entity.type
_entity.pdbx_description
1 polymer ?
#
loop_
_entity_poly.entity_id
_entity_poly.type
_entity_poly.pdbx_seq_one_letter_code
_entity_poly.pdbx_strand_id
1 'polypeptide(L)'
;MRSDLPNRILLNDRLAHAIASARRHALSLAVLFLDLDNFKTINDSLGHSIGDQLLKSVAQRLAACIRASDTVSRYGGDEFIIVLMEEKRTEDALHTADKVLASLASTHNIVQRELYTTASIGISVYPDDGQDAETLVRNADTAMYHAKKQGGNTYQFFNAHMNRLAAERHAIETDLRRALEDQQFVLYYQPKLNLNSESIIGVEALIRWQHP
;
A
#
# COMPACT_ATOMS: atom_id res chain seq x y z
N MET A 1 24.33 1.59 -5.76
CA MET A 1 24.16 1.75 -7.23
C MET A 1 22.67 1.89 -7.49
N ARG A 2 22.23 3.13 -7.79
CA ARG A 2 20.83 3.52 -7.99
C ARG A 2 20.22 2.64 -9.08
N SER A 3 19.03 2.10 -8.84
CA SER A 3 18.16 1.63 -9.92
C SER A 3 18.03 2.75 -10.95
N ASP A 4 18.25 2.50 -12.24
CA ASP A 4 18.12 3.46 -13.36
C ASP A 4 16.68 3.95 -13.60
N LEU A 5 15.81 3.78 -12.60
CA LEU A 5 14.46 4.30 -12.63
C LEU A 5 14.45 5.80 -12.33
N PRO A 6 13.51 6.55 -12.95
CA PRO A 6 13.13 7.86 -12.49
C PRO A 6 13.04 7.96 -10.97
N ASN A 7 13.46 9.10 -10.45
CA ASN A 7 13.26 9.45 -9.05
C ASN A 7 11.93 10.20 -8.88
N ARG A 8 11.53 10.43 -7.63
CA ARG A 8 10.31 11.16 -7.27
C ARG A 8 10.13 12.50 -8.00
N ILE A 9 11.21 13.26 -8.21
CA ILE A 9 11.14 14.57 -8.88
C ILE A 9 10.75 14.38 -10.36
N LEU A 10 11.45 13.50 -11.07
CA LEU A 10 11.18 13.21 -12.48
C LEU A 10 9.80 12.57 -12.68
N LEU A 11 9.37 11.73 -11.73
CA LEU A 11 8.03 11.15 -11.73
C LEU A 11 6.95 12.23 -11.65
N ASN A 12 7.05 13.16 -10.69
CA ASN A 12 6.05 14.21 -10.51
C ASN A 12 5.95 15.11 -11.75
N ASP A 13 7.08 15.44 -12.38
CA ASP A 13 7.10 16.21 -13.62
C ASP A 13 6.41 15.45 -14.78
N ARG A 14 6.72 14.16 -14.95
CA ARG A 14 6.08 13.31 -15.97
C ARG A 14 4.59 13.15 -15.72
N LEU A 15 4.18 12.94 -14.48
CA LEU A 15 2.78 12.78 -14.11
C LEU A 15 2.00 14.09 -14.34
N ALA A 16 2.57 15.24 -14.00
CA ALA A 16 1.96 16.54 -14.29
C ALA A 16 1.75 16.76 -15.80
N HIS A 17 2.75 16.43 -16.62
CA HIS A 17 2.62 16.46 -18.09
C HIS A 17 1.55 15.48 -18.59
N ALA A 18 1.52 14.25 -18.06
CA ALA A 18 0.54 13.24 -18.44
C ALA A 18 -0.89 13.68 -18.10
N ILE A 19 -1.12 14.27 -16.92
CA ILE A 19 -2.41 14.83 -16.51
C ILE A 19 -2.83 15.96 -17.46
N ALA A 20 -1.92 16.88 -17.79
CA ALA A 20 -2.22 17.97 -18.72
C ALA A 20 -2.60 17.46 -20.12
N SER A 21 -1.95 16.40 -20.58
CA SER A 21 -2.28 15.72 -21.84
C SER A 21 -3.63 15.00 -21.76
N ALA A 22 -3.85 14.22 -20.71
CA ALA A 22 -5.08 13.47 -20.48
C ALA A 22 -6.30 14.40 -20.42
N ARG A 23 -6.17 15.52 -19.70
CA ARG A 23 -7.19 16.58 -19.64
C ARG A 23 -7.55 17.14 -21.01
N ARG A 24 -6.56 17.35 -21.88
CA ARG A 24 -6.76 17.92 -23.23
C ARG A 24 -7.48 16.95 -24.16
N HIS A 25 -7.19 15.66 -24.03
CA HIS A 25 -7.72 14.61 -24.90
C HIS A 25 -8.91 13.86 -24.30
N ALA A 26 -9.40 14.28 -23.13
CA ALA A 26 -10.44 13.61 -22.35
C ALA A 26 -10.13 12.12 -22.11
N LEU A 27 -8.88 11.83 -21.75
CA LEU A 27 -8.40 10.49 -21.40
C LEU A 27 -8.25 10.34 -19.89
N SER A 28 -8.20 9.10 -19.44
CA SER A 28 -7.83 8.72 -18.08
C SER A 28 -6.38 8.23 -18.00
N LEU A 29 -5.83 8.25 -16.79
CA LEU A 29 -4.56 7.60 -16.45
C LEU A 29 -4.67 6.97 -15.06
N ALA A 30 -3.85 5.96 -14.79
CA ALA A 30 -3.81 5.31 -13.49
C ALA A 30 -2.43 5.46 -12.84
N VAL A 31 -2.43 5.67 -11.53
CA VAL A 31 -1.24 5.68 -10.67
C VAL A 31 -1.31 4.46 -9.76
N LEU A 32 -0.35 3.56 -9.90
CA LEU A 32 -0.18 2.40 -9.04
C LEU A 32 0.97 2.69 -8.08
N PHE A 33 0.69 2.75 -6.78
CA PHE A 33 1.69 2.84 -5.73
C PHE A 33 1.95 1.46 -5.16
N LEU A 34 3.21 1.04 -5.12
CA LEU A 34 3.63 -0.29 -4.73
C LEU A 34 4.60 -0.21 -3.56
N ASP A 35 4.47 -1.12 -2.62
CA ASP A 35 5.42 -1.34 -1.53
C ASP A 35 5.66 -2.85 -1.38
N LEU A 36 6.92 -3.25 -1.19
CA LEU A 36 7.30 -4.65 -1.02
C LEU A 36 6.95 -5.16 0.38
N ASP A 37 6.20 -6.26 0.42
CA ASP A 37 5.80 -6.85 1.69
C ASP A 37 7.02 -7.43 2.42
N ASN A 38 7.14 -7.10 3.72
CA ASN A 38 8.19 -7.59 4.62
C ASN A 38 9.64 -7.33 4.16
N PHE A 39 9.89 -6.31 3.32
CA PHE A 39 11.24 -6.00 2.86
C PHE A 39 12.23 -5.68 3.99
N LYS A 40 11.76 -5.02 5.06
CA LYS A 40 12.57 -4.78 6.26
C LYS A 40 13.07 -6.09 6.89
N THR A 41 12.23 -7.11 6.98
CA THR A 41 12.62 -8.43 7.50
C THR A 41 13.71 -9.08 6.64
N ILE A 42 13.66 -8.88 5.32
CA ILE A 42 14.71 -9.34 4.40
C ILE A 42 16.03 -8.61 4.69
N ASN A 43 16.00 -7.29 4.84
CA ASN A 43 17.20 -6.51 5.20
C ASN A 43 17.78 -6.92 6.56
N ASP A 44 16.93 -7.09 7.57
CA ASP A 44 17.35 -7.44 8.91
C ASP A 44 17.94 -8.86 8.96
N SER A 45 17.42 -9.78 8.14
CA SER A 45 17.85 -11.20 8.14
C SER A 45 19.03 -11.50 7.21
N LEU A 46 19.09 -10.84 6.05
CA LEU A 46 20.03 -11.16 4.96
C LEU A 46 21.01 -10.01 4.64
N GLY A 47 20.83 -8.85 5.27
CA GLY A 47 21.66 -7.68 5.11
C GLY A 47 21.25 -6.79 3.92
N HIS A 48 21.55 -5.50 4.05
CA HIS A 48 21.21 -4.46 3.07
C HIS A 48 21.74 -4.73 1.66
N SER A 49 22.88 -5.42 1.52
CA SER A 49 23.43 -5.79 0.19
C SER A 49 22.51 -6.74 -0.59
N ILE A 50 21.82 -7.64 0.10
CA ILE A 50 20.84 -8.56 -0.51
C ILE A 50 19.55 -7.79 -0.82
N GLY A 51 19.10 -6.92 0.09
CA GLY A 51 17.96 -6.04 -0.15
C GLY A 51 18.14 -5.14 -1.37
N ASP A 52 19.32 -4.54 -1.54
CA ASP A 52 19.65 -3.72 -2.72
C ASP A 52 19.57 -4.51 -4.03
N GLN A 53 19.99 -5.78 -4.02
CA GLN A 53 19.87 -6.66 -5.19
C GLN A 53 18.43 -7.06 -5.46
N LEU A 54 17.64 -7.27 -4.41
CA LEU A 54 16.20 -7.51 -4.53
C LEU A 54 15.51 -6.32 -5.18
N LEU A 55 15.78 -5.10 -4.72
CA LEU A 55 15.21 -3.89 -5.30
C LEU A 55 15.58 -3.70 -6.77
N LYS A 56 16.80 -4.07 -7.18
CA LYS A 56 17.18 -4.07 -8.60
C LYS A 56 16.39 -5.11 -9.41
N SER A 57 16.22 -6.32 -8.86
CA SER A 57 15.45 -7.38 -9.52
C SER A 57 13.97 -7.01 -9.65
N VAL A 58 13.38 -6.42 -8.61
CA VAL A 58 12.02 -5.86 -8.62
C VAL A 58 11.91 -4.78 -9.69
N ALA A 59 12.81 -3.79 -9.71
CA ALA A 59 12.80 -2.73 -10.72
C ALA A 59 12.80 -3.27 -12.16
N GLN A 60 13.60 -4.31 -12.44
CA GLN A 60 13.66 -4.97 -13.75
C GLN A 60 12.34 -5.66 -14.10
N ARG A 61 11.73 -6.36 -13.14
CA ARG A 61 10.43 -7.04 -13.35
C ARG A 61 9.31 -6.05 -13.60
N LEU A 62 9.26 -4.96 -12.82
CA LEU A 62 8.27 -3.91 -13.03
C LEU A 62 8.41 -3.28 -14.42
N ALA A 63 9.64 -2.97 -14.85
CA ALA A 63 9.89 -2.44 -16.18
C ALA A 63 9.47 -3.39 -17.31
N ALA A 64 9.58 -4.72 -17.11
CA ALA A 64 9.10 -5.72 -18.06
C ALA A 64 7.58 -5.92 -18.03
N CYS A 65 6.90 -5.48 -16.96
CA CYS A 65 5.45 -5.60 -16.83
C CYS A 65 4.71 -4.51 -17.61
N ILE A 66 5.32 -3.37 -17.86
CA ILE A 66 4.67 -2.18 -18.43
C ILE A 66 5.08 -1.93 -19.88
N ARG A 67 4.34 -1.05 -20.57
CA ARG A 67 4.66 -0.63 -21.95
C ARG A 67 5.70 0.49 -21.94
N ALA A 68 6.31 0.77 -23.09
CA ALA A 68 7.28 1.85 -23.23
C ALA A 68 6.67 3.26 -23.03
N SER A 69 5.36 3.40 -23.23
CA SER A 69 4.61 4.62 -22.90
C SER A 69 4.50 4.81 -21.38
N ASP A 70 4.38 3.73 -20.63
CA ASP A 70 4.17 3.80 -19.19
C ASP A 70 5.47 4.19 -18.47
N THR A 71 5.34 4.67 -17.24
CA THR A 71 6.50 5.04 -16.43
C THR A 71 6.53 4.20 -15.17
N VAL A 72 7.67 3.55 -14.90
CA VAL A 72 8.00 3.03 -13.56
C VAL A 72 9.03 3.94 -12.90
N SER A 73 8.87 4.21 -11.61
CA SER A 73 9.74 5.05 -10.80
C SER A 73 9.98 4.41 -9.45
N ARG A 74 11.15 4.63 -8.86
CA ARG A 74 11.38 4.31 -7.44
C ARG A 74 11.11 5.56 -6.62
N TYR A 75 10.13 5.50 -5.73
CA TYR A 75 9.66 6.66 -4.98
C TYR A 75 10.51 6.95 -3.74
N GLY A 76 10.84 5.89 -3.00
CA GLY A 76 11.69 5.91 -1.80
C GLY A 76 11.84 4.49 -1.29
N GLY A 77 12.89 4.16 -0.53
CA GLY A 77 13.04 2.84 0.10
C GLY A 77 12.76 1.66 -0.83
N ASP A 78 11.73 0.88 -0.48
CA ASP A 78 11.12 -0.25 -1.18
C ASP A 78 9.83 0.08 -1.94
N GLU A 79 9.51 1.37 -2.05
CA GLU A 79 8.34 1.90 -2.72
C GLU A 79 8.60 2.21 -4.20
N PHE A 80 7.66 1.80 -5.04
CA PHE A 80 7.67 2.04 -6.48
C PHE A 80 6.35 2.68 -6.90
N ILE A 81 6.39 3.47 -7.97
CA ILE A 81 5.19 4.00 -8.60
C ILE A 81 5.20 3.64 -10.08
N ILE A 82 4.07 3.16 -10.57
CA ILE A 82 3.80 2.98 -11.98
C ILE A 82 2.72 3.98 -12.41
N VAL A 83 2.94 4.66 -13.53
CA VAL A 83 1.96 5.52 -14.20
C VAL A 83 1.59 4.88 -15.52
N LEU A 84 0.33 4.50 -15.65
CA LEU A 84 -0.24 3.93 -16.87
C LEU A 84 -0.91 5.05 -17.66
N MET A 85 -0.44 5.27 -18.88
CA MET A 85 -0.92 6.36 -19.74
C MET A 85 -2.03 5.87 -20.67
N GLU A 86 -2.93 6.79 -21.04
CA GLU A 86 -3.96 6.55 -22.06
C GLU A 86 -4.92 5.41 -21.72
N GLU A 87 -5.27 5.27 -20.45
CA GLU A 87 -6.20 4.23 -20.03
C GLU A 87 -7.57 4.54 -20.59
N LYS A 88 -8.10 3.64 -21.42
CA LYS A 88 -9.46 3.76 -21.97
C LYS A 88 -10.48 3.18 -21.00
N ARG A 89 -10.06 2.25 -20.13
CA ARG A 89 -10.89 1.51 -19.18
C ARG A 89 -10.09 1.17 -17.91
N THR A 90 -10.77 1.18 -16.77
CA THR A 90 -10.22 0.76 -15.47
C THR A 90 -9.69 -0.69 -15.47
N GLU A 91 -10.16 -1.51 -16.40
CA GLU A 91 -9.76 -2.91 -16.64
C GLU A 91 -8.26 -3.07 -16.97
N ASP A 92 -7.66 -2.09 -17.63
CA ASP A 92 -6.26 -2.15 -18.05
C ASP A 92 -5.30 -1.97 -16.85
N ALA A 93 -5.68 -1.13 -15.88
CA ALA A 93 -4.98 -0.98 -14.61
C ALA A 93 -5.06 -2.26 -13.75
N LEU A 94 -6.23 -2.91 -13.72
CA LEU A 94 -6.43 -4.22 -13.08
C LEU A 94 -5.49 -5.28 -13.67
N HIS A 95 -5.49 -5.41 -15.00
CA HIS A 95 -4.64 -6.37 -15.69
C HIS A 95 -3.15 -6.14 -15.40
N THR A 96 -2.73 -4.88 -15.35
CA THR A 96 -1.35 -4.53 -15.02
C THR A 96 -1.01 -4.84 -13.57
N ALA A 97 -1.92 -4.56 -12.62
CA ALA A 97 -1.72 -4.90 -11.21
C ALA A 97 -1.57 -6.43 -11.02
N ASP A 98 -2.44 -7.23 -11.63
CA ASP A 98 -2.36 -8.70 -11.59
C ASP A 98 -1.04 -9.21 -12.18
N LYS A 99 -0.65 -8.67 -13.34
CA LYS A 99 0.63 -9.01 -14.00
C LYS A 99 1.82 -8.68 -13.11
N VAL A 100 1.81 -7.52 -12.45
CA VAL A 100 2.87 -7.11 -11.54
C VAL A 100 2.93 -8.03 -10.32
N LEU A 101 1.80 -8.31 -9.65
CA LEU A 101 1.75 -9.20 -8.50
C LEU A 101 2.29 -10.59 -8.84
N ALA A 102 1.81 -11.19 -9.95
CA ALA A 102 2.29 -12.49 -10.42
C ALA A 102 3.79 -12.48 -10.75
N SER A 103 4.28 -11.41 -11.39
CA SER A 103 5.70 -11.27 -11.71
C SER A 103 6.56 -11.14 -10.46
N LEU A 104 6.12 -10.40 -9.43
CA LEU A 104 6.90 -10.22 -8.20
C LEU A 104 6.86 -11.47 -7.30
N ALA A 105 5.74 -12.18 -7.25
CA ALA A 105 5.60 -13.42 -6.49
C ALA A 105 6.51 -14.56 -6.99
N SER A 106 7.00 -14.48 -8.23
CA SER A 106 7.96 -15.44 -8.78
C SER A 106 9.32 -15.39 -8.06
N THR A 107 10.05 -16.50 -8.00
CA THR A 107 11.32 -16.58 -7.28
C THR A 107 12.38 -15.61 -7.81
N HIS A 108 13.01 -14.83 -6.92
CA HIS A 108 14.14 -13.94 -7.24
C HIS A 108 15.48 -14.65 -6.97
N ASN A 109 16.27 -14.88 -8.01
CA ASN A 109 17.59 -15.51 -7.89
C ASN A 109 18.67 -14.46 -7.60
N ILE A 110 19.10 -14.36 -6.35
CA ILE A 110 20.04 -13.33 -5.86
C ILE A 110 21.20 -14.01 -5.13
N VAL A 111 22.43 -13.85 -5.63
CA VAL A 111 23.65 -14.46 -5.06
C VAL A 111 23.47 -15.96 -4.79
N GLN A 112 22.98 -16.70 -5.80
CA GLN A 112 22.71 -18.16 -5.72
C GLN A 112 21.67 -18.57 -4.66
N ARG A 113 20.82 -17.63 -4.22
CA ARG A 113 19.70 -17.90 -3.31
C ARG A 113 18.39 -17.58 -4.00
N GLU A 114 17.39 -18.35 -3.65
CA GLU A 114 16.00 -18.11 -4.02
C GLU A 114 15.33 -17.25 -2.95
N LEU A 115 14.86 -16.06 -3.34
CA LEU A 115 14.09 -15.18 -2.48
C LEU A 115 12.66 -15.04 -2.99
N TYR A 116 11.73 -14.95 -2.05
CA TYR A 116 10.31 -14.75 -2.30
C TYR A 116 9.91 -13.40 -1.71
N THR A 117 9.25 -12.58 -2.50
CA THR A 117 8.67 -11.31 -2.04
C THR A 117 7.35 -11.10 -2.75
N THR A 118 6.46 -10.38 -2.11
CA THR A 118 5.19 -9.94 -2.69
C THR A 118 5.11 -8.43 -2.57
N ALA A 119 4.09 -7.83 -3.16
CA ALA A 119 3.86 -6.40 -3.04
C ALA A 119 2.41 -6.13 -2.70
N SER A 120 2.19 -5.02 -2.02
CA SER A 120 0.88 -4.42 -1.86
C SER A 120 0.77 -3.24 -2.82
N ILE A 121 -0.35 -3.15 -3.54
CA ILE A 121 -0.56 -2.14 -4.58
C ILE A 121 -1.79 -1.29 -4.25
N GLY A 122 -1.66 0.01 -4.36
CA GLY A 122 -2.78 0.95 -4.31
C GLY A 122 -2.94 1.65 -5.64
N ILE A 123 -4.17 1.81 -6.10
CA ILE A 123 -4.46 2.31 -7.45
C ILE A 123 -5.32 3.57 -7.32
N SER A 124 -4.92 4.68 -7.94
CA SER A 124 -5.76 5.85 -8.12
C SER A 124 -5.89 6.21 -9.60
N VAL A 125 -7.04 6.71 -10.00
CA VAL A 125 -7.39 6.98 -11.40
C VAL A 125 -7.71 8.46 -11.58
N TYR A 126 -7.01 9.11 -12.51
CA TYR A 126 -7.40 10.44 -12.99
C TYR A 126 -8.52 10.29 -14.02
N PRO A 127 -9.58 11.13 -14.00
CA PRO A 127 -9.76 12.30 -13.12
C PRO A 127 -10.51 12.03 -11.80
N ASP A 128 -11.02 10.82 -11.61
CA ASP A 128 -12.01 10.51 -10.57
C ASP A 128 -11.44 10.57 -9.14
N ASP A 129 -10.20 10.12 -8.97
CA ASP A 129 -9.50 10.03 -7.69
C ASP A 129 -8.55 11.20 -7.46
N GLY A 130 -8.50 12.20 -8.35
CA GLY A 130 -7.63 13.36 -8.19
C GLY A 130 -7.43 14.15 -9.47
N GLN A 131 -7.13 15.44 -9.34
CA GLN A 131 -6.94 16.36 -10.48
C GLN A 131 -5.48 16.82 -10.68
N ASP A 132 -4.59 16.40 -9.77
CA ASP A 132 -3.18 16.77 -9.75
C ASP A 132 -2.32 15.58 -9.28
N ALA A 133 -1.02 15.66 -9.58
CA ALA A 133 -0.07 14.59 -9.32
C ALA A 133 0.04 14.25 -7.83
N GLU A 134 0.03 15.25 -6.95
CA GLU A 134 0.18 15.05 -5.51
C GLU A 134 -1.02 14.32 -4.93
N THR A 135 -2.24 14.75 -5.31
CA THR A 135 -3.49 14.11 -4.88
C THR A 135 -3.57 12.66 -5.34
N LEU A 136 -3.25 12.37 -6.61
CA LEU A 136 -3.28 10.99 -7.14
C LEU A 136 -2.28 10.08 -6.42
N VAL A 137 -1.04 10.55 -6.23
CA VAL A 137 -0.02 9.77 -5.52
C VAL A 137 -0.44 9.49 -4.07
N ARG A 138 -0.96 10.51 -3.36
CA ARG A 138 -1.44 10.34 -1.98
C ARG A 138 -2.61 9.36 -1.88
N ASN A 139 -3.55 9.42 -2.82
CA ASN A 139 -4.72 8.54 -2.82
C ASN A 139 -4.32 7.10 -3.19
N ALA A 140 -3.38 6.91 -4.10
CA ALA A 140 -2.80 5.59 -4.39
C ALA A 140 -2.04 5.02 -3.19
N ASP A 141 -1.23 5.82 -2.49
CA ASP A 141 -0.56 5.43 -1.24
C ASP A 141 -1.57 5.00 -0.16
N THR A 142 -2.65 5.76 0.02
CA THR A 142 -3.73 5.41 0.94
C THR A 142 -4.36 4.05 0.61
N ALA A 143 -4.63 3.79 -0.67
CA ALA A 143 -5.16 2.50 -1.12
C ALA A 143 -4.15 1.36 -0.91
N MET A 144 -2.86 1.60 -1.14
CA MET A 144 -1.78 0.62 -0.95
C MET A 144 -1.69 0.20 0.52
N TYR A 145 -1.80 1.18 1.42
CA TYR A 145 -1.80 0.91 2.85
C TYR A 145 -3.02 0.05 3.28
N HIS A 146 -4.18 0.24 2.66
CA HIS A 146 -5.33 -0.65 2.87
C HIS A 146 -5.09 -2.05 2.31
N ALA A 147 -4.43 -2.18 1.15
CA ALA A 147 -4.01 -3.48 0.62
C ALA A 147 -3.08 -4.22 1.60
N LYS A 148 -2.09 -3.54 2.21
CA LYS A 148 -1.23 -4.11 3.25
C LYS A 148 -2.02 -4.66 4.44
N LYS A 149 -3.05 -3.92 4.88
CA LYS A 149 -3.88 -4.34 6.02
C LYS A 149 -4.73 -5.57 5.76
N GLN A 150 -5.05 -5.85 4.50
CA GLN A 150 -5.81 -7.04 4.12
C GLN A 150 -4.95 -8.31 4.03
N GLY A 151 -3.67 -8.24 4.40
CA GLY A 151 -2.74 -9.37 4.39
C GLY A 151 -1.62 -9.24 3.37
N GLY A 152 -1.57 -8.14 2.61
CA GLY A 152 -0.60 -7.92 1.56
C GLY A 152 -0.81 -8.79 0.32
N ASN A 153 0.16 -8.80 -0.59
CA ASN A 153 0.09 -9.53 -1.86
C ASN A 153 -1.23 -9.32 -2.64
N THR A 154 -1.70 -8.09 -2.68
CA THR A 154 -2.98 -7.73 -3.27
C THR A 154 -2.96 -6.29 -3.77
N TYR A 155 -4.01 -5.88 -4.47
CA TYR A 155 -4.19 -4.49 -4.88
C TYR A 155 -5.53 -3.95 -4.36
N GLN A 156 -5.60 -2.63 -4.19
CA GLN A 156 -6.83 -1.92 -3.86
C GLN A 156 -6.98 -0.67 -4.70
N PHE A 157 -8.18 -0.44 -5.22
CA PHE A 157 -8.54 0.85 -5.80
C PHE A 157 -8.82 1.84 -4.68
N PHE A 158 -8.37 3.07 -4.89
CA PHE A 158 -8.78 4.18 -4.07
C PHE A 158 -10.31 4.31 -4.16
N ASN A 159 -10.90 4.53 -3.00
CA ASN A 159 -12.30 4.88 -2.87
C ASN A 159 -12.35 6.02 -1.84
N ALA A 160 -13.12 7.08 -2.10
CA ALA A 160 -13.25 8.20 -1.17
C ALA A 160 -13.66 7.76 0.27
N HIS A 161 -14.30 6.61 0.45
CA HIS A 161 -14.55 6.01 1.76
C HIS A 161 -13.26 5.57 2.49
N MET A 162 -12.23 5.12 1.76
CA MET A 162 -10.91 4.78 2.32
C MET A 162 -10.21 5.97 2.96
N ASN A 163 -10.37 7.18 2.41
CA ASN A 163 -9.85 8.42 3.03
C ASN A 163 -10.52 8.68 4.38
N ARG A 164 -11.83 8.47 4.50
CA ARG A 164 -12.53 8.60 5.79
C ARG A 164 -12.02 7.57 6.80
N LEU A 165 -11.91 6.30 6.41
CA LEU A 165 -11.39 5.25 7.30
C LEU A 165 -9.93 5.49 7.71
N ALA A 166 -9.08 6.00 6.80
CA ALA A 166 -7.70 6.33 7.12
C ALA A 166 -7.60 7.53 8.09
N ALA A 167 -8.39 8.58 7.86
CA ALA A 167 -8.45 9.74 8.74
C ALA A 167 -9.06 9.40 10.12
N GLU A 168 -10.16 8.65 10.16
CA GLU A 168 -10.78 8.15 11.39
C GLU A 168 -9.80 7.28 12.17
N ARG A 169 -9.04 6.41 11.50
CA ARG A 169 -8.04 5.59 12.19
C ARG A 169 -6.87 6.41 12.73
N HIS A 170 -6.36 7.38 11.98
CA HIS A 170 -5.32 8.28 12.51
C HIS A 170 -5.82 9.10 13.69
N ALA A 171 -7.07 9.56 13.65
CA ALA A 171 -7.74 10.20 14.77
C ALA A 171 -7.80 9.23 15.96
N ILE A 172 -8.32 8.02 15.77
CA ILE A 172 -8.39 6.97 16.80
C ILE A 172 -7.00 6.63 17.37
N GLU A 173 -5.95 6.50 16.57
CA GLU A 173 -4.59 6.20 17.06
C GLU A 173 -4.03 7.36 17.90
N THR A 174 -4.33 8.60 17.52
CA THR A 174 -3.97 9.80 18.29
C THR A 174 -4.79 9.87 19.59
N ASP A 175 -6.07 9.53 19.51
CA ASP A 175 -7.02 9.57 20.61
C ASP A 175 -6.77 8.45 21.61
N LEU A 176 -6.39 7.25 21.17
CA LEU A 176 -5.97 6.13 22.03
C LEU A 176 -4.73 6.49 22.85
N ARG A 177 -3.79 7.24 22.26
CA ARG A 177 -2.58 7.71 22.97
C ARG A 177 -2.95 8.69 24.07
N ARG A 178 -3.84 9.64 23.77
CA ARG A 178 -4.38 10.59 24.76
C ARG A 178 -5.25 9.90 25.81
N ALA A 179 -6.10 8.97 25.41
CA ALA A 179 -7.00 8.23 26.29
C ALA A 179 -6.27 7.45 27.39
N LEU A 180 -5.05 6.98 27.11
CA LEU A 180 -4.20 6.35 28.11
C LEU A 180 -3.69 7.36 29.15
N GLU A 181 -3.30 8.56 28.72
CA GLU A 181 -2.87 9.66 29.59
C GLU A 181 -4.05 10.20 30.41
N ASP A 182 -5.22 10.32 29.79
CA ASP A 182 -6.46 10.87 30.35
C ASP A 182 -7.29 9.83 31.14
N GLN A 183 -6.78 8.61 31.33
CA GLN A 183 -7.43 7.52 32.07
C GLN A 183 -8.86 7.17 31.59
N GLN A 184 -9.09 7.23 30.28
CA GLN A 184 -10.40 6.98 29.66
C GLN A 184 -10.72 5.48 29.45
N PHE A 185 -9.80 4.59 29.83
CA PHE A 185 -10.02 3.15 29.77
C PHE A 185 -10.58 2.61 31.08
N VAL A 186 -11.65 1.84 30.99
CA VAL A 186 -12.31 1.18 32.12
C VAL A 186 -12.39 -0.33 31.88
N LEU A 187 -12.36 -1.11 32.95
CA LEU A 187 -12.54 -2.56 32.87
C LEU A 187 -13.99 -2.94 33.15
N TYR A 188 -14.59 -3.65 32.21
CA TYR A 188 -15.88 -4.31 32.40
C TYR A 188 -15.61 -5.78 32.76
N TYR A 189 -16.50 -6.38 33.52
CA TYR A 189 -16.35 -7.77 33.97
C TYR A 189 -17.53 -8.61 33.50
N GLN A 190 -17.25 -9.64 32.70
CA GLN A 190 -18.27 -10.58 32.23
C GLN A 190 -18.18 -11.89 33.04
N PRO A 191 -19.25 -12.32 33.75
CA PRO A 191 -19.21 -13.53 34.55
C PRO A 191 -19.19 -14.80 33.68
N LYS A 192 -18.47 -15.81 34.14
CA LYS A 192 -18.46 -17.17 33.58
C LYS A 192 -19.27 -18.09 34.48
N LEU A 193 -20.21 -18.82 33.90
CA LEU A 193 -21.10 -19.74 34.60
C LEU A 193 -20.62 -21.17 34.42
N ASN A 194 -20.69 -21.96 35.49
CA ASN A 194 -20.66 -23.41 35.38
C ASN A 194 -22.04 -23.90 34.96
N LEU A 195 -22.14 -24.60 33.83
CA LEU A 195 -23.43 -25.05 33.29
C LEU A 195 -24.12 -26.13 34.13
N ASN A 196 -23.38 -26.86 34.96
CA ASN A 196 -23.94 -27.94 35.79
C ASN A 196 -24.46 -27.42 37.14
N SER A 197 -23.78 -26.43 37.73
CA SER A 197 -24.13 -25.87 39.04
C SER A 197 -24.81 -24.50 38.96
N GLU A 198 -24.90 -23.92 37.76
CA GLU A 198 -25.36 -22.54 37.48
C GLU A 198 -24.66 -21.45 38.30
N SER A 199 -23.54 -21.79 38.94
CA SER A 199 -22.78 -20.88 39.79
C SER A 199 -21.75 -20.10 38.99
N ILE A 200 -21.50 -18.85 39.39
CA ILE A 200 -20.40 -18.04 38.84
C ILE A 200 -19.08 -18.66 39.29
N ILE A 201 -18.21 -18.98 38.33
CA ILE A 201 -16.89 -19.61 38.57
C ILE A 201 -15.71 -18.67 38.27
N GLY A 202 -15.98 -17.49 37.76
CA GLY A 202 -14.97 -16.48 37.47
C GLY A 202 -15.52 -15.33 36.64
N VAL A 203 -14.64 -14.40 36.28
CA VAL A 203 -14.95 -13.26 35.42
C VAL A 203 -13.88 -13.06 34.37
N GLU A 204 -14.28 -12.55 33.21
CA GLU A 204 -13.37 -12.02 32.18
C GLU A 204 -13.30 -10.51 32.28
N ALA A 205 -12.09 -9.95 32.40
CA ALA A 205 -11.88 -8.51 32.38
C ALA A 205 -11.76 -8.04 30.92
N LEU A 206 -12.66 -7.15 30.51
CA LEU A 206 -12.79 -6.64 29.16
C LEU A 206 -12.56 -5.13 29.18
N ILE A 207 -11.48 -4.66 28.57
CA ILE A 207 -11.21 -3.23 28.46
C ILE A 207 -12.26 -2.54 27.59
N ARG A 208 -12.70 -1.36 28.03
CA ARG A 208 -13.62 -0.47 27.32
C ARG A 208 -13.02 0.92 27.31
N TRP A 209 -13.19 1.62 26.21
CA TRP A 209 -12.77 3.01 26.08
C TRP A 209 -14.00 3.92 26.18
N GLN A 210 -14.00 4.83 27.14
CA GLN A 210 -15.01 5.88 27.27
C GLN A 210 -14.59 7.09 26.41
N HIS A 211 -14.78 6.97 25.10
CA HIS A 211 -14.47 8.04 24.15
C HIS A 211 -15.50 9.20 24.30
N PRO A 212 -15.05 10.47 24.42
CA PRO A 212 -15.95 11.64 24.44
C PRO A 212 -16.68 11.90 23.12
#